data_AF-A0A7V9K3S8-F1
#
_entry.id   AF-A0A7V9K3S8-F1
#
_cell.length_a   1.000
_cell.length_b   1.000
_cell.length_c   1.000
_cell.angle_alpha   90.00
_cell.angle_beta   90.00
_cell.angle_gamma   90.00
#
_symmetry.space_group_name_H-M   'P 1'
#
loop_
_entity.id
_entity.type
_entity.pdbx_description
1 polymer ?
#
loop_
_entity_poly.entity_id
_entity_poly.type
_entity_poly.pdbx_seq_one_letter_code
_entity_poly.pdbx_strand_id
1 'polypeptide(L)'
;MSATSNGHGAANPEAGAPDLLRLATAGSVDDGKSTLIGRLLFDSKLVFEDQLEHVTETSKRRGDGYVNLALLTDGLRAEREQGITIDVAYRYFATPKRRFIIADTPGHEQYTRNMVTGASTADLSVVLIDARNGVTSQSRRHASISSLLGIHHLVVCVNKMDLVDWDESVFKSVKADFQNVAEKLEVPDITFIPISALNGDNVVDLSEAAPWYPGPALLDHLERVDVSRDRNLVDGRFPVQYVIRPMSDSHHDYRGYAGQVASGVFRPGEEVVVLPSGKRTHIAAIDTFDGEAKAAFPPMSVTLLLEDDVAVSRGDMIAHADAAPEATRALRATVCWMDDAPLRAGAKLAVKLATKSVRAVVEDVCCRLDVETLDHDDDADELGLNDMGTVELRLSSPLVADPYVTNRGTGSFILIDESTNHTVGAGMVA
;
A
#
# COMPACT_ATOMS: atom_id res chain seq x y z
N MET A 1 -34.31 -12.14 -50.99
CA MET A 1 -32.92 -12.22 -50.48
C MET A 1 -32.33 -10.83 -50.50
N SER A 2 -32.35 -10.11 -49.39
CA SER A 2 -31.45 -8.98 -49.12
C SER A 2 -31.49 -8.71 -47.63
N ALA A 3 -30.36 -8.96 -46.98
CA ALA A 3 -30.18 -8.84 -45.55
C ALA A 3 -30.25 -7.38 -45.10
N THR A 4 -30.87 -7.21 -43.93
CA THR A 4 -30.97 -6.00 -43.12
C THR A 4 -29.60 -5.57 -42.60
N SER A 5 -29.38 -4.26 -42.63
CA SER A 5 -28.26 -3.52 -42.08
C SER A 5 -28.16 -3.65 -40.55
N ASN A 6 -27.05 -4.18 -40.04
CA ASN A 6 -26.66 -4.03 -38.64
C ASN A 6 -25.55 -2.98 -38.55
N GLY A 7 -25.89 -1.78 -38.07
CA GLY A 7 -24.93 -0.80 -37.60
C GLY A 7 -24.33 -1.29 -36.28
N HIS A 8 -23.04 -1.63 -36.29
CA HIS A 8 -22.24 -1.74 -35.08
C HIS A 8 -21.95 -0.31 -34.60
N GLY A 9 -22.60 0.08 -33.49
CA GLY A 9 -22.23 1.28 -32.75
C GLY A 9 -20.80 1.15 -32.26
N ALA A 10 -19.97 2.14 -32.59
CA ALA A 10 -18.61 2.28 -32.09
C ALA A 10 -18.63 2.31 -30.56
N ALA A 11 -17.95 1.35 -29.94
CA ALA A 11 -17.69 1.38 -28.51
C ALA A 11 -16.77 2.57 -28.19
N ASN A 12 -17.23 3.40 -27.25
CA ASN A 12 -16.50 4.55 -26.73
C ASN A 12 -15.20 4.07 -26.04
N PRO A 13 -14.00 4.57 -26.42
CA PRO A 13 -12.73 4.13 -25.82
C PRO A 13 -12.48 4.67 -24.39
N GLU A 14 -13.48 5.29 -23.76
CA GLU A 14 -13.41 5.82 -22.37
C GLU A 14 -13.93 4.85 -21.29
N ALA A 15 -14.23 3.60 -21.62
CA ALA A 15 -14.54 2.59 -20.60
C ALA A 15 -13.26 2.13 -19.91
N GLY A 16 -12.65 3.03 -19.13
CA GLY A 16 -11.53 2.74 -18.26
C GLY A 16 -11.89 1.59 -17.31
N ALA A 17 -10.94 0.66 -17.12
CA ALA A 17 -11.12 -0.43 -16.18
C ALA A 17 -11.59 0.11 -14.82
N PRO A 18 -12.53 -0.57 -14.12
CA PRO A 18 -13.09 -0.06 -12.87
C PRO A 18 -11.96 0.26 -11.89
N ASP A 19 -12.03 1.46 -11.32
CA ASP A 19 -11.00 2.00 -10.43
C ASP A 19 -10.73 1.01 -9.29
N LEU A 20 -9.46 0.91 -8.89
CA LEU A 20 -8.98 -0.08 -7.93
C LEU A 20 -8.55 0.63 -6.66
N LEU A 21 -9.17 0.30 -5.54
CA LEU A 21 -8.75 0.73 -4.21
C LEU A 21 -8.07 -0.40 -3.46
N ARG A 22 -6.84 -0.18 -3.00
CA ARG A 22 -6.16 -1.06 -2.05
C ARG A 22 -6.35 -0.49 -0.65
N LEU A 23 -6.93 -1.28 0.25
CA LEU A 23 -7.15 -0.88 1.63
C LEU A 23 -6.48 -1.85 2.60
N ALA A 24 -5.87 -1.31 3.64
CA ALA A 24 -5.37 -2.09 4.77
C ALA A 24 -6.33 -1.94 5.95
N THR A 25 -6.70 -3.03 6.61
CA THR A 25 -7.47 -2.97 7.86
C THR A 25 -6.53 -3.09 9.04
N ALA A 26 -6.68 -2.18 9.98
CA ALA A 26 -5.90 -2.13 11.21
C ALA A 26 -6.83 -1.87 12.42
N GLY A 27 -6.37 -2.22 13.62
CA GLY A 27 -7.18 -2.21 14.83
C GLY A 27 -6.76 -3.32 15.78
N SER A 28 -7.21 -3.29 17.03
CA SER A 28 -6.93 -4.31 18.03
C SER A 28 -7.50 -5.69 17.65
N VAL A 29 -7.08 -6.73 18.37
CA VAL A 29 -7.58 -8.11 18.21
C VAL A 29 -9.11 -8.16 18.36
N ASP A 30 -9.65 -7.40 19.31
CA ASP A 30 -11.07 -7.42 19.63
C ASP A 30 -11.90 -6.32 18.95
N ASP A 31 -11.30 -5.44 18.16
CA ASP A 31 -12.02 -4.32 17.52
C ASP A 31 -12.95 -4.77 16.38
N GLY A 32 -12.96 -6.06 16.02
CA GLY A 32 -13.91 -6.63 15.07
C GLY A 32 -13.49 -6.50 13.60
N LYS A 33 -12.19 -6.47 13.29
CA LYS A 33 -11.65 -6.37 11.91
C LYS A 33 -12.16 -7.48 11.00
N SER A 34 -11.98 -8.73 11.41
CA SER A 34 -12.40 -9.92 10.66
C SER A 34 -13.92 -9.95 10.43
N THR A 35 -14.69 -9.51 11.43
CA THR A 35 -16.14 -9.35 11.31
C THR A 35 -16.52 -8.31 10.26
N LEU A 36 -15.87 -7.15 10.25
CA LEU A 36 -16.11 -6.10 9.26
C LEU A 36 -15.78 -6.57 7.84
N ILE A 37 -14.63 -7.22 7.65
CA ILE A 37 -14.24 -7.77 6.36
C ILE A 37 -15.25 -8.83 5.91
N GLY A 38 -15.61 -9.76 6.80
CA GLY A 38 -16.63 -10.77 6.54
C GLY A 38 -17.96 -10.15 6.12
N ARG A 39 -18.37 -9.05 6.75
CA ARG A 39 -19.58 -8.30 6.42
C ARG A 39 -19.51 -7.66 5.03
N LEU A 40 -18.41 -6.98 4.70
CA LEU A 40 -18.19 -6.41 3.36
C LEU A 40 -18.21 -7.49 2.26
N LEU A 41 -17.62 -8.65 2.51
CA LEU A 41 -17.63 -9.78 1.58
C LEU A 41 -19.03 -10.39 1.41
N PHE A 42 -19.76 -10.55 2.53
CA PHE A 42 -21.12 -11.08 2.52
C PHE A 42 -22.08 -10.17 1.74
N ASP A 43 -22.09 -8.87 2.06
CA ASP A 43 -23.03 -7.92 1.44
C ASP A 43 -22.67 -7.55 0.00
N SER A 44 -21.41 -7.68 -0.41
CA SER A 44 -20.99 -7.52 -1.82
C SER A 44 -21.42 -8.70 -2.71
N LYS A 45 -22.16 -9.68 -2.18
CA LYS A 45 -22.72 -10.85 -2.90
C LYS A 45 -21.68 -11.71 -3.61
N LEU A 46 -20.43 -11.70 -3.12
CA LEU A 46 -19.34 -12.51 -3.66
C LEU A 46 -19.14 -13.84 -2.91
N VAL A 47 -19.81 -14.01 -1.77
CA VAL A 47 -19.85 -15.29 -1.06
C VAL A 47 -20.91 -16.17 -1.73
N PHE A 48 -20.47 -17.26 -2.36
CA PHE A 48 -21.36 -18.28 -2.90
C PHE A 48 -22.21 -18.90 -1.76
N GLU A 49 -23.47 -19.26 -2.06
CA GLU A 49 -24.43 -19.76 -1.06
C GLU A 49 -23.91 -20.96 -0.25
N ASP A 50 -23.10 -21.81 -0.88
CA ASP A 50 -22.47 -23.00 -0.28
C ASP A 50 -21.45 -22.65 0.82
N GLN A 51 -20.66 -21.58 0.65
CA GLN A 51 -19.75 -21.11 1.69
C GLN A 51 -20.50 -20.53 2.89
N LEU A 52 -21.62 -19.87 2.63
CA LEU A 52 -22.52 -19.32 3.66
C LEU A 52 -23.20 -20.41 4.49
N GLU A 53 -23.65 -21.48 3.84
CA GLU A 53 -24.19 -22.66 4.52
C GLU A 53 -23.13 -23.29 5.43
N HIS A 54 -21.91 -23.46 4.94
CA HIS A 54 -20.80 -24.01 5.73
C HIS A 54 -20.45 -23.14 6.95
N VAL A 55 -20.43 -21.81 6.80
CA VAL A 55 -20.21 -20.86 7.91
C VAL A 55 -21.36 -20.92 8.92
N THR A 56 -22.59 -21.00 8.44
CA THR A 56 -23.79 -21.09 9.28
C THR A 56 -23.81 -22.38 10.10
N GLU A 57 -23.47 -23.52 9.47
CA GLU A 57 -23.32 -24.80 10.18
C GLU A 57 -22.20 -24.75 11.21
N THR A 58 -21.05 -24.18 10.86
CA THR A 58 -19.88 -24.10 11.76
C THR A 58 -20.16 -23.21 12.96
N SER A 59 -20.83 -22.07 12.75
CA SER A 59 -21.27 -21.15 13.82
C SER A 59 -22.20 -21.88 14.80
N LYS A 60 -23.20 -22.63 14.28
CA LYS A 60 -24.09 -23.46 15.10
C LYS A 60 -23.36 -24.55 15.87
N ARG A 61 -22.35 -25.21 15.27
CA ARG A 61 -21.53 -26.24 15.95
C ARG A 61 -20.66 -25.65 17.06
N ARG A 62 -20.18 -24.41 16.90
CA ARG A 62 -19.44 -23.67 17.94
C ARG A 62 -20.35 -23.14 19.07
N GLY A 63 -21.66 -23.10 18.84
CA GLY A 63 -22.62 -22.56 19.79
C GLY A 63 -22.78 -21.03 19.71
N ASP A 64 -22.32 -20.42 18.62
CA ASP A 64 -22.50 -19.00 18.37
C ASP A 64 -24.00 -18.72 18.14
N GLY A 65 -24.56 -17.72 18.84
CA GLY A 65 -25.98 -17.34 18.74
C GLY A 65 -26.35 -16.61 17.43
N TYR A 66 -25.38 -16.39 16.55
CA TYR A 66 -25.49 -15.66 15.29
C TYR A 66 -24.57 -16.28 14.23
N VAL A 67 -24.71 -15.85 12.97
CA VAL A 67 -23.82 -16.31 11.89
C VAL A 67 -22.49 -15.56 12.00
N ASN A 68 -21.43 -16.28 12.35
CA ASN A 68 -20.12 -15.71 12.61
C ASN A 68 -19.35 -15.49 11.30
N LEU A 69 -19.51 -14.30 10.70
CA LEU A 69 -18.90 -13.97 9.40
C LEU A 69 -17.37 -13.90 9.42
N ALA A 70 -16.72 -13.81 10.60
CA ALA A 70 -15.25 -13.90 10.70
C ALA A 70 -14.71 -15.26 10.21
N LEU A 71 -15.54 -16.30 10.20
CA LEU A 71 -15.17 -17.61 9.65
C LEU A 71 -14.91 -17.58 8.13
N LEU A 72 -15.37 -16.55 7.40
CA LEU A 72 -15.05 -16.35 5.99
C LEU A 72 -13.61 -15.85 5.79
N THR A 73 -13.05 -15.17 6.79
CA THR A 73 -11.76 -14.47 6.71
C THR A 73 -10.61 -15.29 7.29
N ASP A 74 -10.86 -16.16 8.27
CA ASP A 74 -9.81 -16.92 8.96
C ASP A 74 -9.33 -18.13 8.12
N GLY A 75 -8.15 -18.00 7.51
CA GLY A 75 -7.61 -18.96 6.55
C GLY A 75 -6.79 -20.10 7.17
N LEU A 76 -6.06 -19.84 8.27
CA LEU A 76 -5.12 -20.81 8.87
C LEU A 76 -5.71 -21.52 10.09
N ARG A 77 -5.39 -22.82 10.27
CA ARG A 77 -5.80 -23.59 11.47
C ARG A 77 -5.28 -22.96 12.78
N ALA A 78 -4.07 -22.39 12.77
CA ALA A 78 -3.49 -21.71 13.93
C ALA A 78 -4.23 -20.42 14.29
N GLU A 79 -4.64 -19.63 13.29
CA GLU A 79 -5.48 -18.43 13.48
C GLU A 79 -6.84 -18.81 14.09
N ARG A 80 -7.46 -19.90 13.60
CA ARG A 80 -8.76 -20.39 14.11
C ARG A 80 -8.71 -20.94 15.53
N GLU A 81 -7.55 -21.42 15.98
CA GLU A 81 -7.31 -21.93 17.33
C GLU A 81 -7.04 -20.79 18.34
N GLN A 82 -6.45 -19.68 17.89
CA GLN A 82 -6.09 -18.54 18.75
C GLN A 82 -7.04 -17.33 18.62
N GLY A 83 -7.89 -17.27 17.60
CA GLY A 83 -8.82 -16.17 17.36
C GLY A 83 -8.16 -14.86 16.92
N ILE A 84 -6.95 -14.93 16.34
CA ILE A 84 -6.17 -13.77 15.89
C ILE A 84 -5.72 -13.96 14.43
N THR A 85 -5.68 -12.88 13.64
CA THR A 85 -5.00 -12.84 12.34
C THR A 85 -3.49 -12.90 12.58
N ILE A 86 -2.76 -13.76 11.87
CA ILE A 86 -1.31 -13.94 12.05
C ILE A 86 -0.55 -13.46 10.80
N ASP A 87 -1.00 -13.82 9.61
CA ASP A 87 -0.37 -13.41 8.35
C ASP A 87 -1.27 -12.44 7.57
N VAL A 88 -0.69 -11.68 6.63
CA VAL A 88 -1.48 -10.76 5.80
C VAL A 88 -2.33 -11.57 4.82
N ALA A 89 -3.64 -11.53 5.00
CA ALA A 89 -4.57 -12.15 4.05
C ALA A 89 -5.09 -11.13 3.05
N TYR A 90 -4.88 -11.38 1.76
CA TYR A 90 -5.46 -10.56 0.69
C TYR A 90 -6.83 -11.07 0.29
N ARG A 91 -7.84 -10.18 0.36
CA ARG A 91 -9.21 -10.45 -0.09
C ARG A 91 -9.59 -9.50 -1.22
N TYR A 92 -10.44 -9.98 -2.11
CA TYR A 92 -10.82 -9.26 -3.31
C TYR A 92 -12.33 -9.16 -3.34
N PHE A 93 -12.83 -7.94 -3.55
CA PHE A 93 -14.25 -7.74 -3.79
C PHE A 93 -14.48 -6.60 -4.77
N ALA A 94 -15.68 -6.51 -5.32
CA ALA A 94 -16.03 -5.48 -6.28
C ALA A 94 -17.49 -5.09 -6.09
N THR A 95 -17.77 -3.83 -6.35
CA THR A 95 -19.12 -3.30 -6.53
C THR A 95 -19.31 -2.93 -8.00
N PRO A 96 -20.52 -2.56 -8.43
CA PRO A 96 -20.72 -2.01 -9.77
C PRO A 96 -19.88 -0.75 -10.06
N LYS A 97 -19.43 -0.04 -9.01
CA LYS A 97 -18.67 1.22 -9.14
C LYS A 97 -17.15 1.04 -9.06
N ARG A 98 -16.65 0.11 -8.24
CA ARG A 98 -15.21 0.03 -7.90
C ARG A 98 -14.75 -1.37 -7.53
N ARG A 99 -13.47 -1.67 -7.77
CA ARG A 99 -12.80 -2.90 -7.31
C ARG A 99 -11.97 -2.62 -6.07
N PHE A 100 -11.88 -3.61 -5.19
CA PHE A 100 -11.22 -3.48 -3.91
C PHE A 100 -10.29 -4.66 -3.64
N ILE A 101 -9.12 -4.35 -3.09
CA ILE A 101 -8.19 -5.32 -2.50
C ILE A 101 -8.06 -4.96 -1.02
N ILE A 102 -8.42 -5.89 -0.15
CA ILE A 102 -8.27 -5.75 1.30
C ILE A 102 -7.03 -6.52 1.72
N ALA A 103 -6.08 -5.86 2.37
CA ALA A 103 -5.03 -6.49 3.16
C ALA A 103 -5.49 -6.56 4.62
N ASP A 104 -5.84 -7.76 5.09
CA ASP A 104 -6.15 -7.98 6.50
C ASP A 104 -4.84 -8.05 7.29
N THR A 105 -4.51 -6.98 8.00
CA THR A 105 -3.27 -6.92 8.77
C THR A 105 -3.51 -7.36 10.22
N PRO A 106 -2.60 -8.17 10.78
CA PRO A 106 -2.69 -8.61 12.16
C PRO A 106 -2.58 -7.43 13.13
N GLY A 107 -3.40 -7.45 14.18
CA GLY A 107 -3.53 -6.31 15.11
C GLY A 107 -2.62 -6.33 16.34
N HIS A 108 -1.76 -7.35 16.47
CA HIS A 108 -0.92 -7.55 17.65
C HIS A 108 0.48 -6.99 17.42
N GLU A 109 1.10 -6.42 18.45
CA GLU A 109 2.39 -5.70 18.38
C GLU A 109 3.53 -6.54 17.78
N GLN A 110 3.52 -7.84 18.09
CA GLN A 110 4.47 -8.83 17.55
C GLN A 110 4.43 -8.98 16.02
N TYR A 111 3.42 -8.42 15.35
CA TYR A 111 3.23 -8.52 13.89
C TYR A 111 3.33 -7.16 13.18
N THR A 112 4.04 -6.19 13.76
CA THR A 112 4.32 -4.89 13.13
C THR A 112 4.91 -5.05 11.72
N ARG A 113 5.85 -5.99 11.51
CA ARG A 113 6.39 -6.31 10.17
C ARG A 113 5.32 -6.74 9.15
N ASN A 114 4.30 -7.46 9.60
CA ASN A 114 3.20 -7.94 8.74
C ASN A 114 2.30 -6.76 8.38
N MET A 115 2.02 -5.87 9.34
CA MET A 115 1.33 -4.62 9.04
C MET A 115 2.11 -3.78 8.03
N VAL A 116 3.42 -3.60 8.21
CA VAL A 116 4.26 -2.86 7.26
C VAL A 116 4.18 -3.47 5.87
N THR A 117 4.28 -4.80 5.78
CA THR A 117 4.19 -5.51 4.50
C THR A 117 2.82 -5.30 3.85
N GLY A 118 1.72 -5.50 4.58
CA GLY A 118 0.35 -5.38 4.03
C GLY A 118 -0.06 -3.94 3.70
N ALA A 119 0.33 -2.98 4.53
CA ALA A 119 -0.03 -1.57 4.39
C ALA A 119 0.88 -0.81 3.40
N SER A 120 2.08 -1.32 3.08
CA SER A 120 3.02 -0.65 2.15
C SER A 120 2.47 -0.39 0.75
N THR A 121 1.44 -1.13 0.33
CA THR A 121 0.79 -0.97 -0.99
C THR A 121 -0.63 -0.40 -0.90
N ALA A 122 -1.08 -0.05 0.31
CA ALA A 122 -2.40 0.48 0.52
C ALA A 122 -2.49 1.95 0.06
N ASP A 123 -3.65 2.27 -0.52
CA ASP A 123 -4.07 3.63 -0.85
C ASP A 123 -4.84 4.25 0.32
N LEU A 124 -5.52 3.41 1.13
CA LEU A 124 -6.33 3.81 2.29
C LEU A 124 -6.14 2.84 3.45
N SER A 125 -6.18 3.33 4.69
CA SER A 125 -6.15 2.51 5.90
C SER A 125 -7.45 2.65 6.68
N VAL A 126 -8.05 1.52 7.10
CA VAL A 126 -9.25 1.49 7.94
C VAL A 126 -8.84 1.08 9.35
N VAL A 127 -8.89 2.01 10.29
CA VAL A 127 -8.59 1.79 11.71
C VAL A 127 -9.89 1.56 12.47
N LEU A 128 -10.09 0.34 12.97
CA LEU A 128 -11.24 0.01 13.81
C LEU A 128 -10.92 0.33 15.27
N ILE A 129 -11.91 0.87 15.98
CA ILE A 129 -11.84 1.20 17.41
C ILE A 129 -13.13 0.74 18.07
N ASP A 130 -13.05 -0.14 19.08
CA ASP A 130 -14.21 -0.50 19.91
C ASP A 130 -14.70 0.72 20.70
N ALA A 131 -15.96 1.11 20.49
CA ALA A 131 -16.59 2.26 21.14
C ALA A 131 -16.53 2.21 22.68
N ARG A 132 -16.46 1.02 23.27
CA ARG A 132 -16.39 0.83 24.73
C ARG A 132 -15.00 1.07 25.29
N ASN A 133 -13.97 0.79 24.49
CA ASN A 133 -12.57 0.88 24.90
C ASN A 133 -11.96 2.24 24.52
N GLY A 134 -12.48 2.88 23.47
CA GLY A 134 -11.91 4.09 22.91
C GLY A 134 -10.52 3.85 22.31
N VAL A 135 -9.74 4.92 22.18
CA VAL A 135 -8.44 4.88 21.49
C VAL A 135 -7.39 4.14 22.33
N THR A 136 -6.95 2.98 21.85
CA THR A 136 -5.93 2.15 22.51
C THR A 136 -4.50 2.44 22.01
N SER A 137 -3.48 1.88 22.66
CA SER A 137 -2.08 1.92 22.16
C SER A 137 -1.94 1.29 20.78
N GLN A 138 -2.65 0.18 20.53
CA GLN A 138 -2.68 -0.49 19.22
C GLN A 138 -3.33 0.38 18.14
N SER A 139 -4.44 1.08 18.47
CA SER A 139 -5.07 2.02 17.54
C SER A 139 -4.09 3.15 17.14
N ARG A 140 -3.33 3.68 18.11
CA ARG A 140 -2.28 4.70 17.86
C ARG A 140 -1.17 4.16 16.99
N ARG A 141 -0.59 3.02 17.36
CA ARG A 141 0.46 2.32 16.60
C ARG A 141 0.08 2.10 15.14
N HIS A 142 -1.13 1.61 14.89
CA HIS A 142 -1.59 1.37 13.53
C HIS A 142 -1.78 2.65 12.71
N ALA A 143 -2.30 3.71 13.33
CA ALA A 143 -2.41 5.01 12.69
C ALA A 143 -1.02 5.61 12.38
N SER A 144 -0.08 5.53 13.33
CA SER A 144 1.31 5.93 13.17
C SER A 144 2.00 5.19 12.02
N ILE A 145 1.92 3.85 11.98
CA ILE A 145 2.51 3.05 10.90
C ILE A 145 1.87 3.40 9.55
N SER A 146 0.55 3.59 9.50
CA SER A 146 -0.13 4.01 8.27
C SER A 146 0.38 5.37 7.77
N SER A 147 0.58 6.31 8.68
CA SER A 147 1.16 7.63 8.39
C SER A 147 2.60 7.50 7.88
N LEU A 148 3.45 6.73 8.56
CA LEU A 148 4.86 6.52 8.18
C LEU A 148 4.98 5.89 6.79
N LEU A 149 4.07 4.98 6.44
CA LEU A 149 4.01 4.36 5.12
C LEU A 149 3.41 5.26 4.03
N GLY A 150 3.12 6.53 4.34
CA GLY A 150 2.61 7.50 3.38
C GLY A 150 1.21 7.17 2.88
N ILE A 151 0.35 6.59 3.74
CA ILE A 151 -1.07 6.39 3.41
C ILE A 151 -1.81 7.70 3.70
N HIS A 152 -2.31 8.34 2.64
CA HIS A 152 -2.92 9.67 2.73
C HIS A 152 -4.36 9.66 3.28
N HIS A 153 -5.07 8.54 3.10
CA HIS A 153 -6.47 8.39 3.49
C HIS A 153 -6.63 7.43 4.66
N LEU A 154 -7.23 7.91 5.75
CA LEU A 154 -7.48 7.14 6.95
C LEU A 154 -8.97 7.17 7.30
N VAL A 155 -9.56 6.00 7.50
CA VAL A 155 -10.96 5.86 7.94
C VAL A 155 -10.96 5.26 9.34
N VAL A 156 -11.42 6.03 10.31
CA VAL A 156 -11.58 5.60 11.70
C VAL A 156 -13.01 5.09 11.88
N CYS A 157 -13.14 3.78 11.95
CA CYS A 157 -14.40 3.09 12.19
C CYS A 157 -14.60 2.88 13.69
N VAL A 158 -15.50 3.65 14.30
CA VAL A 158 -15.88 3.46 15.71
C VAL A 158 -16.90 2.32 15.74
N ASN A 159 -16.43 1.12 16.03
CA ASN A 159 -17.18 -0.12 15.95
C ASN A 159 -17.89 -0.46 17.28
N LYS A 160 -18.85 -1.38 17.20
CA LYS A 160 -19.68 -1.86 18.33
C LYS A 160 -20.54 -0.76 18.96
N MET A 161 -21.00 0.19 18.15
CA MET A 161 -21.92 1.24 18.60
C MET A 161 -23.24 0.68 19.15
N ASP A 162 -23.64 -0.51 18.72
CA ASP A 162 -24.80 -1.24 19.24
C ASP A 162 -24.67 -1.61 20.72
N LEU A 163 -23.45 -1.78 21.24
CA LEU A 163 -23.20 -2.11 22.65
C LEU A 163 -23.21 -0.89 23.58
N VAL A 164 -23.23 0.31 23.00
CA VAL A 164 -23.33 1.59 23.70
C VAL A 164 -24.60 2.35 23.29
N ASP A 165 -25.62 1.60 22.85
CA ASP A 165 -26.94 2.11 22.46
C ASP A 165 -26.88 3.29 21.47
N TRP A 166 -25.87 3.30 20.58
CA TRP A 166 -25.62 4.37 19.61
C TRP A 166 -25.49 5.77 20.22
N ASP A 167 -24.93 5.88 21.43
CA ASP A 167 -24.70 7.15 22.12
C ASP A 167 -23.73 8.07 21.34
N GLU A 168 -24.25 9.20 20.89
CA GLU A 168 -23.48 10.23 20.16
C GLU A 168 -22.31 10.78 20.99
N SER A 169 -22.46 10.86 22.32
CA SER A 169 -21.41 11.38 23.20
C SER A 169 -20.18 10.47 23.26
N VAL A 170 -20.39 9.14 23.23
CA VAL A 170 -19.31 8.14 23.16
C VAL A 170 -18.55 8.30 21.84
N PHE A 171 -19.26 8.37 20.71
CA PHE A 171 -18.63 8.61 19.41
C PHE A 171 -17.83 9.91 19.38
N LYS A 172 -18.39 11.01 19.91
CA LYS A 172 -17.71 12.31 19.98
C LYS A 172 -16.45 12.25 20.85
N SER A 173 -16.48 11.51 21.97
CA SER A 173 -15.31 11.32 22.83
C SER A 173 -14.20 10.59 22.10
N VAL A 174 -14.50 9.43 21.49
CA VAL A 174 -13.51 8.64 20.73
C VAL A 174 -12.93 9.44 19.57
N LYS A 175 -13.78 10.19 18.87
CA LYS A 175 -13.34 11.10 17.80
C LYS A 175 -12.37 12.16 18.32
N ALA A 176 -12.68 12.82 19.44
CA ALA A 176 -11.82 13.84 20.03
C ALA A 176 -10.47 13.25 20.48
N ASP A 177 -10.49 12.07 21.12
CA ASP A 177 -9.28 11.38 21.56
C ASP A 177 -8.38 11.02 20.37
N PHE A 178 -8.97 10.55 19.27
CA PHE A 178 -8.22 10.22 18.07
C PHE A 178 -7.71 11.45 17.33
N GLN A 179 -8.45 12.56 17.35
CA GLN A 179 -7.98 13.82 16.78
C GLN A 179 -6.68 14.31 17.44
N ASN A 180 -6.52 14.12 18.75
CA ASN A 180 -5.25 14.43 19.44
C ASN A 180 -4.09 13.54 18.93
N VAL A 181 -4.37 12.30 18.54
CA VAL A 181 -3.36 11.41 17.93
C VAL A 181 -3.04 11.91 16.52
N ALA A 182 -4.07 12.26 15.75
CA ALA A 182 -3.94 12.75 14.38
C ALA A 182 -3.11 14.03 14.25
N GLU A 183 -3.04 14.88 15.28
CA GLU A 183 -2.17 16.07 15.28
C GLU A 183 -0.69 15.73 15.09
N LYS A 184 -0.26 14.52 15.48
CA LYS A 184 1.11 14.03 15.28
C LYS A 184 1.29 13.25 13.97
N LEU A 185 0.22 12.96 13.25
CA LEU A 185 0.24 12.18 12.02
C LEU A 185 0.34 13.09 10.81
N GLU A 186 1.13 12.69 9.82
CA GLU A 186 1.20 13.36 8.51
C GLU A 186 0.12 12.80 7.57
N VAL A 187 -1.13 12.75 8.04
CA VAL A 187 -2.26 12.19 7.29
C VAL A 187 -3.25 13.31 6.94
N PRO A 188 -3.39 13.69 5.66
CA PRO A 188 -4.21 14.83 5.27
C PRO A 188 -5.72 14.58 5.35
N ASP A 189 -6.17 13.33 5.16
CA ASP A 189 -7.59 12.99 5.07
C ASP A 189 -7.99 11.92 6.08
N ILE A 190 -8.76 12.32 7.10
CA ILE A 190 -9.26 11.43 8.16
C ILE A 190 -10.78 11.52 8.24
N THR A 191 -11.44 10.39 7.97
CA THR A 191 -12.90 10.25 8.04
C THR A 191 -13.30 9.38 9.23
N PHE A 192 -14.33 9.78 9.98
CA PHE A 192 -14.85 9.02 11.14
C PHE A 192 -16.23 8.47 10.83
N ILE A 193 -16.43 7.16 11.02
CA ILE A 193 -17.69 6.48 10.73
C ILE A 193 -18.10 5.62 11.95
N PRO A 194 -19.25 5.88 12.60
CA PRO A 194 -19.80 5.00 13.63
C PRO A 194 -20.43 3.78 12.97
N ILE A 195 -20.03 2.57 13.36
CA ILE A 195 -20.50 1.32 12.74
C ILE A 195 -20.87 0.26 13.78
N SER A 196 -21.67 -0.71 13.34
CA SER A 196 -21.73 -2.04 13.96
C SER A 196 -21.39 -3.09 12.89
N ALA A 197 -20.16 -3.61 12.92
CA ALA A 197 -19.72 -4.62 11.97
C ALA A 197 -20.56 -5.92 12.05
N LEU A 198 -21.04 -6.26 13.25
CA LEU A 198 -21.84 -7.46 13.48
C LEU A 198 -23.24 -7.33 12.86
N ASN A 199 -23.90 -6.21 13.10
CA ASN A 199 -25.28 -5.98 12.64
C ASN A 199 -25.35 -5.46 11.20
N GLY A 200 -24.24 -4.89 10.68
CA GLY A 200 -24.14 -4.31 9.34
C GLY A 200 -24.46 -2.82 9.27
N ASP A 201 -24.79 -2.19 10.41
CA ASP A 201 -25.14 -0.78 10.51
C ASP A 201 -23.98 0.14 10.09
N ASN A 202 -24.26 1.06 9.15
CA ASN A 202 -23.29 1.99 8.54
C ASN A 202 -22.10 1.31 7.85
N VAL A 203 -22.15 -0.02 7.63
CA VAL A 203 -21.12 -0.75 6.86
C VAL A 203 -21.43 -0.65 5.37
N VAL A 204 -22.64 -1.06 4.98
CA VAL A 204 -23.13 -0.98 3.59
C VAL A 204 -24.26 0.02 3.49
N ASP A 205 -25.29 -0.17 4.31
CA ASP A 205 -26.44 0.72 4.39
C ASP A 205 -26.35 1.64 5.62
N LEU A 206 -26.94 2.82 5.51
CA LEU A 206 -27.04 3.75 6.64
C LEU A 206 -27.98 3.17 7.71
N SER A 207 -27.59 3.32 8.97
CA SER A 207 -28.37 2.85 10.11
C SER A 207 -29.42 3.87 10.53
N GLU A 208 -30.65 3.42 10.79
CA GLU A 208 -31.68 4.23 11.43
C GLU A 208 -31.39 4.48 12.92
N ALA A 209 -30.50 3.68 13.53
CA ALA A 209 -30.11 3.82 14.94
C ALA A 209 -29.18 5.02 15.20
N ALA A 210 -28.60 5.59 14.14
CA ALA A 210 -27.68 6.73 14.22
C ALA A 210 -28.20 7.99 13.50
N PRO A 211 -29.41 8.51 13.83
CA PRO A 211 -29.99 9.66 13.12
C PRO A 211 -29.17 10.96 13.29
N TRP A 212 -28.30 11.00 14.30
CA TRP A 212 -27.38 12.11 14.58
C TRP A 212 -26.14 12.09 13.68
N TYR A 213 -25.82 10.99 13.00
CA TYR A 213 -24.65 10.87 12.13
C TYR A 213 -24.99 11.30 10.70
N PRO A 214 -24.44 12.42 10.19
CA PRO A 214 -24.79 12.94 8.87
C PRO A 214 -23.92 12.37 7.73
N GLY A 215 -22.93 11.52 8.06
CA GLY A 215 -21.94 11.02 7.10
C GLY A 215 -22.41 9.80 6.31
N PRO A 216 -21.58 9.33 5.35
CA PRO A 216 -21.89 8.15 4.56
C PRO A 216 -21.69 6.85 5.35
N ALA A 217 -22.27 5.76 4.85
CA ALA A 217 -21.86 4.41 5.23
C ALA A 217 -20.43 4.13 4.70
N LEU A 218 -19.74 3.17 5.32
CA LEU A 218 -18.36 2.83 4.99
C LEU A 218 -18.18 2.47 3.52
N LEU A 219 -19.03 1.59 2.97
CA LEU A 219 -18.91 1.18 1.56
C LEU A 219 -19.08 2.36 0.60
N ASP A 220 -20.05 3.24 0.84
CA ASP A 220 -20.26 4.42 -0.01
C ASP A 220 -19.07 5.39 0.04
N HIS A 221 -18.43 5.54 1.20
CA HIS A 221 -17.18 6.28 1.31
C HIS A 221 -16.05 5.62 0.51
N LEU A 222 -15.84 4.31 0.67
CA LEU A 222 -14.81 3.54 -0.05
C LEU A 222 -15.02 3.56 -1.57
N GLU A 223 -16.26 3.63 -2.05
CA GLU A 223 -16.58 3.77 -3.47
C GLU A 223 -16.23 5.15 -4.05
N ARG A 224 -16.17 6.20 -3.21
CA ARG A 224 -16.05 7.60 -3.66
C ARG A 224 -14.68 8.23 -3.41
N VAL A 225 -13.89 7.69 -2.48
CA VAL A 225 -12.57 8.27 -2.14
C VAL A 225 -11.65 8.32 -3.37
N ASP A 226 -11.17 9.51 -3.70
CA ASP A 226 -10.37 9.76 -4.90
C ASP A 226 -8.86 9.63 -4.60
N VAL A 227 -8.35 8.41 -4.77
CA VAL A 227 -6.92 8.09 -4.60
C VAL A 227 -6.09 8.34 -5.87
N SER A 228 -6.73 8.79 -6.95
CA SER A 228 -6.03 9.03 -8.21
C SER A 228 -5.10 10.25 -8.12
N ARG A 229 -5.43 11.20 -7.24
CA ARG A 229 -4.68 12.43 -7.00
C ARG A 229 -3.38 12.20 -6.23
N ASP A 230 -3.25 11.08 -5.53
CA ASP A 230 -2.03 10.73 -4.80
C ASP A 230 -0.93 10.24 -5.73
N ARG A 231 -1.25 9.96 -7.00
CA ARG A 231 -0.25 9.54 -7.99
C ARG A 231 0.62 10.72 -8.37
N ASN A 232 1.93 10.57 -8.22
CA ASN A 232 2.87 11.52 -8.79
C ASN A 232 2.90 11.36 -10.32
N LEU A 233 2.18 12.26 -11.01
CA LEU A 233 2.12 12.36 -12.48
C LEU A 233 3.04 13.46 -13.03
N VAL A 234 3.83 14.10 -12.17
CA VAL A 234 4.70 15.23 -12.53
C VAL A 234 6.15 14.78 -12.70
N ASP A 235 6.71 14.12 -11.69
CA ASP A 235 8.12 13.74 -11.66
C ASP A 235 8.32 12.40 -12.37
N GLY A 236 8.78 12.43 -13.62
CA GLY A 236 9.08 11.22 -14.41
C GLY A 236 10.13 10.34 -13.75
N ARG A 237 9.77 9.10 -13.41
CA ARG A 237 10.70 8.03 -12.99
C ARG A 237 10.36 6.74 -13.73
N PHE A 238 11.32 6.26 -14.50
CA PHE A 238 11.23 5.00 -15.23
C PHE A 238 12.45 4.12 -14.90
N PRO A 239 12.34 3.27 -13.88
CA PRO A 239 13.37 2.29 -13.55
C PRO A 239 13.49 1.24 -14.65
N VAL A 240 14.66 1.13 -15.27
CA VAL A 240 14.89 0.15 -16.35
C VAL A 240 14.99 -1.24 -15.75
N GLN A 241 14.11 -2.14 -16.19
CA GLN A 241 14.08 -3.54 -15.79
C GLN A 241 14.85 -4.42 -16.76
N TYR A 242 14.76 -4.13 -18.05
CA TYR A 242 15.32 -4.96 -19.10
C TYR A 242 15.68 -4.15 -20.36
N VAL A 243 16.73 -4.57 -21.06
CA VAL A 243 17.14 -3.97 -22.35
C VAL A 243 16.79 -4.95 -23.46
N ILE A 244 15.86 -4.56 -24.32
CA ILE A 244 15.39 -5.37 -25.44
C ILE A 244 16.27 -5.09 -26.66
N ARG A 245 16.95 -6.13 -27.14
CA ARG A 245 17.70 -6.16 -28.40
C ARG A 245 17.33 -7.43 -29.15
N PRO A 246 16.40 -7.37 -30.11
CA PRO A 246 16.05 -8.51 -30.93
C PRO A 246 17.26 -8.95 -31.74
N MET A 247 17.62 -10.23 -31.66
CA MET A 247 18.60 -10.83 -32.56
C MET A 247 17.89 -11.30 -33.84
N SER A 248 17.32 -10.36 -34.61
CA SER A 248 16.66 -10.67 -35.88
C SER A 248 17.12 -9.73 -36.99
N ASP A 249 17.18 -10.26 -38.22
CA ASP A 249 17.60 -9.48 -39.39
C ASP A 249 16.66 -8.31 -39.72
N SER A 250 15.41 -8.38 -39.26
CA SER A 250 14.42 -7.32 -39.42
C SER A 250 14.58 -6.15 -38.44
N HIS A 251 15.33 -6.31 -37.35
CA HIS A 251 15.39 -5.36 -36.23
C HIS A 251 16.81 -5.15 -35.67
N HIS A 252 17.83 -5.18 -36.54
CA HIS A 252 19.25 -5.04 -36.14
C HIS A 252 19.54 -3.82 -35.24
N ASP A 253 18.86 -2.70 -35.49
CA ASP A 253 19.08 -1.44 -34.78
C ASP A 253 18.07 -1.20 -33.63
N TYR A 254 17.16 -2.14 -33.36
CA TYR A 254 16.17 -1.94 -32.31
C TYR A 254 16.79 -2.07 -30.92
N ARG A 255 16.72 -0.98 -30.14
CA ARG A 255 17.14 -0.93 -28.74
C ARG A 255 16.05 -0.29 -27.89
N GLY A 256 15.23 -1.13 -27.27
CA GLY A 256 14.17 -0.70 -26.36
C GLY A 256 14.53 -0.91 -24.89
N TYR A 257 14.05 -0.05 -24.02
CA TYR A 257 14.24 -0.14 -22.57
C TYR A 257 12.90 -0.43 -21.89
N ALA A 258 12.74 -1.66 -21.43
CA ALA A 258 11.51 -2.11 -20.80
C ALA A 258 11.54 -1.90 -19.29
N GLY A 259 10.39 -1.50 -18.76
CA GLY A 259 10.19 -1.20 -17.35
C GLY A 259 8.75 -0.83 -17.08
N GLN A 260 8.46 -0.55 -15.81
CA GLN A 260 7.17 -0.03 -15.37
C GLN A 260 7.36 1.43 -14.98
N VAL A 261 6.46 2.31 -15.44
CA VAL A 261 6.48 3.72 -15.07
C VAL A 261 6.18 3.84 -13.58
N ALA A 262 7.15 4.34 -12.80
CA ALA A 262 6.99 4.52 -11.36
C ALA A 262 6.26 5.82 -11.03
N SER A 263 6.54 6.89 -11.78
CA SER A 263 5.90 8.21 -11.64
C SER A 263 6.07 9.06 -12.90
N GLY A 264 5.34 10.16 -12.98
CA GLY A 264 5.35 11.12 -14.09
C GLY A 264 4.59 10.63 -15.31
N VAL A 265 4.50 11.48 -16.34
CA VAL A 265 3.96 11.08 -17.64
C VAL A 265 5.03 11.33 -18.69
N PHE A 266 5.40 10.27 -19.41
CA PHE A 266 6.38 10.30 -20.48
C PHE A 266 5.68 10.36 -21.83
N ARG A 267 6.19 11.16 -22.78
CA ARG A 267 5.72 11.23 -24.16
C ARG A 267 6.88 11.19 -25.17
N PRO A 268 6.63 10.71 -26.40
CA PRO A 268 7.59 10.87 -27.48
C PRO A 268 7.97 12.36 -27.68
N GLY A 269 9.26 12.62 -27.88
CA GLY A 269 9.88 13.93 -28.04
C GLY A 269 10.25 14.65 -26.73
N GLU A 270 9.89 14.13 -25.56
CA GLU A 270 10.28 14.76 -24.28
C GLU A 270 11.77 14.49 -23.95
N GLU A 271 12.45 15.51 -23.40
CA GLU A 271 13.83 15.38 -22.93
C GLU A 271 13.88 14.60 -21.61
N VAL A 272 14.75 13.60 -21.57
CA VAL A 272 14.99 12.75 -20.41
C VAL A 272 16.47 12.65 -20.09
N VAL A 273 16.78 12.31 -18.84
CA VAL A 273 18.13 12.02 -18.38
C VAL A 273 18.24 10.57 -17.94
N VAL A 274 19.35 9.93 -18.32
CA VAL A 274 19.70 8.57 -17.90
C VAL A 274 20.62 8.63 -16.68
N LEU A 275 20.12 8.19 -15.54
CA LEU A 275 20.86 8.11 -14.29
C LEU A 275 21.37 6.68 -14.04
N PRO A 276 22.59 6.53 -13.48
CA PRO A 276 23.43 7.57 -12.87
C PRO A 276 24.39 8.28 -13.85
N SER A 277 24.32 8.00 -15.16
CA SER A 277 25.28 8.54 -16.14
C SER A 277 25.18 10.05 -16.36
N GLY A 278 24.02 10.64 -16.10
CA GLY A 278 23.72 12.06 -16.33
C GLY A 278 23.55 12.45 -17.79
N LYS A 279 23.58 11.49 -18.73
CA LYS A 279 23.40 11.76 -20.17
C LYS A 279 21.95 12.12 -20.46
N ARG A 280 21.75 13.24 -21.17
CA ARG A 280 20.45 13.67 -21.68
C ARG A 280 20.22 13.13 -23.08
N THR A 281 18.96 12.88 -23.41
CA THR A 281 18.47 12.46 -24.74
C THR A 281 16.95 12.69 -24.79
N HIS A 282 16.29 12.31 -25.89
CA HIS A 282 14.84 12.39 -26.03
C HIS A 282 14.22 11.01 -26.22
N ILE A 283 12.94 10.89 -25.87
CA ILE A 283 12.15 9.68 -26.13
C ILE A 283 11.76 9.65 -27.62
N ALA A 284 12.28 8.69 -28.37
CA ALA A 284 11.92 8.53 -29.77
C ALA A 284 10.50 7.95 -29.93
N ALA A 285 10.17 6.92 -29.15
CA ALA A 285 8.89 6.23 -29.18
C ALA A 285 8.61 5.50 -27.87
N ILE A 286 7.35 5.13 -27.66
CA ILE A 286 6.89 4.34 -26.52
C ILE A 286 6.13 3.14 -27.06
N ASP A 287 6.65 1.94 -26.87
CA ASP A 287 6.00 0.70 -27.30
C ASP A 287 5.29 0.02 -26.13
N THR A 288 4.11 -0.54 -26.40
CA THR A 288 3.33 -1.40 -25.50
C THR A 288 3.00 -2.72 -26.18
N PHE A 289 2.39 -3.65 -25.45
CA PHE A 289 1.91 -4.90 -26.04
C PHE A 289 0.94 -4.67 -27.21
N ASP A 290 0.09 -3.64 -27.12
CA ASP A 290 -0.92 -3.30 -28.12
C ASP A 290 -0.37 -2.40 -29.26
N GLY A 291 0.94 -2.13 -29.26
CA GLY A 291 1.62 -1.26 -30.21
C GLY A 291 2.10 0.06 -29.59
N GLU A 292 2.40 1.03 -30.45
CA GLU A 292 2.97 2.32 -30.04
C GLU A 292 1.94 3.19 -29.28
N ALA A 293 2.36 3.77 -28.17
CA ALA A 293 1.55 4.62 -27.29
C ALA A 293 1.99 6.08 -27.38
N LYS A 294 1.00 6.98 -27.28
CA LYS A 294 1.24 8.43 -27.29
C LYS A 294 1.77 8.98 -25.97
N ALA A 295 1.58 8.24 -24.89
CA ALA A 295 2.04 8.58 -23.56
C ALA A 295 2.17 7.31 -22.71
N ALA A 296 3.09 7.32 -21.75
CA ALA A 296 3.19 6.32 -20.69
C ALA A 296 3.05 6.99 -19.33
N PHE A 297 2.26 6.39 -18.45
CA PHE A 297 1.99 6.90 -17.10
C PHE A 297 1.89 5.73 -16.10
N PRO A 298 2.05 5.96 -14.80
CA PRO A 298 1.93 4.90 -13.81
C PRO A 298 0.55 4.27 -13.80
N PRO A 299 0.44 2.94 -13.69
CA PRO A 299 1.51 1.95 -13.51
C PRO A 299 1.80 1.17 -14.81
N MET A 300 1.78 1.80 -15.98
CA MET A 300 1.97 1.13 -17.27
C MET A 300 3.34 0.46 -17.37
N SER A 301 3.37 -0.77 -17.89
CA SER A 301 4.60 -1.43 -18.34
C SER A 301 4.80 -1.14 -19.82
N VAL A 302 5.90 -0.47 -20.15
CA VAL A 302 6.19 0.01 -21.51
C VAL A 302 7.64 -0.25 -21.89
N THR A 303 7.94 -0.12 -23.18
CA THR A 303 9.30 -0.06 -23.68
C THR A 303 9.57 1.34 -24.22
N LEU A 304 10.53 2.05 -23.65
CA LEU A 304 10.97 3.35 -24.14
C LEU A 304 12.09 3.18 -25.18
N LEU A 305 11.97 3.86 -26.31
CA LEU A 305 13.05 4.02 -27.28
C LEU A 305 13.63 5.42 -27.11
N LEU A 306 14.95 5.54 -27.18
CA LEU A 306 15.67 6.82 -27.07
C LEU A 306 16.24 7.20 -28.43
N GLU A 307 16.33 8.50 -28.72
CA GLU A 307 16.86 9.00 -29.98
C GLU A 307 18.37 8.74 -30.13
N ASP A 308 19.13 8.91 -29.04
CA ASP A 308 20.57 8.72 -29.04
C ASP A 308 20.97 7.34 -28.50
N ASP A 309 22.13 6.83 -28.95
CA ASP A 309 22.71 5.59 -28.42
C ASP A 309 23.36 5.83 -27.05
N VAL A 310 22.52 5.98 -26.02
CA VAL A 310 22.93 6.12 -24.63
C VAL A 310 23.18 4.74 -24.02
N ALA A 311 24.23 4.62 -23.22
CA ALA A 311 24.51 3.39 -22.47
C ALA A 311 23.55 3.28 -21.28
N VAL A 312 22.46 2.53 -21.46
CA VAL A 312 21.48 2.20 -20.40
C VAL A 312 21.48 0.69 -20.14
N SER A 313 21.45 0.32 -18.87
CA SER A 313 21.41 -1.06 -18.35
C SER A 313 20.28 -1.25 -17.34
N ARG A 314 20.00 -2.51 -16.96
CA ARG A 314 19.09 -2.79 -15.83
C ARG A 314 19.60 -2.13 -14.55
N GLY A 315 18.69 -1.51 -13.82
CA GLY A 315 19.00 -0.77 -12.58
C GLY A 315 19.30 0.71 -12.80
N ASP A 316 19.48 1.15 -14.05
CA ASP A 316 19.51 2.56 -14.38
C ASP A 316 18.08 3.13 -14.37
N MET A 317 17.98 4.45 -14.28
CA MET A 317 16.71 5.17 -14.25
C MET A 317 16.67 6.20 -15.37
N ILE A 318 15.59 6.19 -16.13
CA ILE A 318 15.25 7.27 -17.07
C ILE A 318 14.31 8.22 -16.31
N ALA A 319 14.67 9.50 -16.21
CA ALA A 319 13.91 10.49 -15.45
C ALA A 319 13.69 11.76 -16.27
N HIS A 320 12.68 12.56 -15.91
CA HIS A 320 12.54 13.92 -16.45
C HIS A 320 13.77 14.76 -16.07
N ALA A 321 14.35 15.45 -17.06
CA ALA A 321 15.63 16.14 -16.89
C ALA A 321 15.60 17.27 -15.86
N ASP A 322 14.46 17.94 -15.69
CA ASP A 322 14.29 19.10 -14.80
C ASP A 322 14.02 18.75 -13.34
N ALA A 323 13.66 17.49 -13.07
CA ALA A 323 13.29 17.00 -11.73
C ALA A 323 14.02 15.70 -11.40
N ALA A 324 15.23 15.52 -11.93
CA ALA A 324 15.99 14.29 -11.79
C ALA A 324 16.59 14.15 -10.38
N PRO A 325 16.44 12.98 -9.72
CA PRO A 325 16.99 12.74 -8.39
C PRO A 325 18.52 12.54 -8.46
N GLU A 326 19.19 12.83 -7.35
CA GLU A 326 20.64 12.68 -7.26
C GLU A 326 21.05 11.22 -7.05
N ALA A 327 22.10 10.78 -7.75
CA ALA A 327 22.69 9.48 -7.51
C ALA A 327 23.63 9.55 -6.31
N THR A 328 23.32 8.80 -5.25
CA THR A 328 24.07 8.85 -3.98
C THR A 328 24.68 7.50 -3.59
N ARG A 329 25.78 7.54 -2.83
CA ARG A 329 26.37 6.38 -2.15
C ARG A 329 26.12 6.38 -0.64
N ALA A 330 25.42 7.38 -0.13
CA ALA A 330 24.98 7.48 1.25
C ALA A 330 23.46 7.62 1.27
N LEU A 331 22.79 6.77 2.04
CA LEU A 331 21.34 6.76 2.13
C LEU A 331 20.95 6.87 3.60
N ARG A 332 20.21 7.92 3.95
CA ARG A 332 19.55 8.04 5.24
C ARG A 332 18.09 7.61 5.06
N ALA A 333 17.62 6.74 5.94
CA ALA A 333 16.30 6.14 5.77
C ALA A 333 15.70 5.69 7.09
N THR A 334 14.38 5.74 7.19
CA THR A 334 13.63 5.06 8.24
C THR A 334 13.46 3.61 7.84
N VAL A 335 13.87 2.68 8.70
CA VAL A 335 13.83 1.23 8.47
C VAL A 335 12.93 0.58 9.51
N CYS A 336 12.02 -0.27 9.06
CA CYS A 336 11.38 -1.29 9.89
C CYS A 336 12.20 -2.56 9.83
N TRP A 337 12.74 -2.97 10.98
CA TRP A 337 13.54 -4.19 11.10
C TRP A 337 12.65 -5.42 11.32
N MET A 338 12.94 -6.51 10.61
CA MET A 338 12.06 -7.68 10.50
C MET A 338 12.72 -9.00 10.91
N ASP A 339 14.00 -8.96 11.26
CA ASP A 339 14.79 -10.13 11.65
C ASP A 339 14.97 -10.21 13.18
N ASP A 340 15.12 -11.43 13.70
CA ASP A 340 15.33 -11.67 15.13
C ASP A 340 16.72 -11.21 15.59
N ALA A 341 17.73 -11.25 14.71
CA ALA A 341 19.05 -10.73 15.00
C ALA A 341 19.02 -9.19 14.91
N PRO A 342 19.44 -8.45 15.95
CA PRO A 342 19.33 -6.99 15.95
C PRO A 342 20.24 -6.34 14.90
N LEU A 343 19.73 -5.29 14.28
CA LEU A 343 20.50 -4.43 13.37
C LEU A 343 21.42 -3.53 14.17
N ARG A 344 22.72 -3.53 13.83
CA ARG A 344 23.74 -2.66 14.45
C ARG A 344 24.65 -2.05 13.39
N ALA A 345 25.33 -0.96 13.76
CA ALA A 345 26.41 -0.39 12.95
C ALA A 345 27.45 -1.47 12.56
N GLY A 346 27.91 -1.41 11.32
CA GLY A 346 28.82 -2.37 10.71
C GLY A 346 28.15 -3.59 10.04
N ALA A 347 26.84 -3.77 10.21
CA ALA A 347 26.09 -4.83 9.53
C ALA A 347 26.21 -4.68 8.00
N LYS A 348 26.42 -5.80 7.31
CA LYS A 348 26.56 -5.87 5.85
C LYS A 348 25.29 -6.45 5.26
N LEU A 349 24.65 -5.69 4.38
CA LEU A 349 23.36 -6.03 3.80
C LEU A 349 23.37 -5.74 2.29
N ALA A 350 22.36 -6.19 1.58
CA ALA A 350 22.04 -5.69 0.25
C ALA A 350 20.79 -4.80 0.31
N VAL A 351 20.89 -3.61 -0.29
CA VAL A 351 19.76 -2.71 -0.52
C VAL A 351 19.20 -3.00 -1.91
N LYS A 352 17.92 -3.30 -2.00
CA LYS A 352 17.20 -3.41 -3.26
C LYS A 352 16.18 -2.28 -3.37
N LEU A 353 16.45 -1.35 -4.29
CA LEU A 353 15.60 -0.20 -4.60
C LEU A 353 15.19 -0.30 -6.07
N ALA A 354 13.88 -0.27 -6.33
CA ALA A 354 13.29 -0.50 -7.65
C ALA A 354 13.91 -1.74 -8.35
N THR A 355 14.70 -1.51 -9.40
CA THR A 355 15.28 -2.57 -10.25
C THR A 355 16.74 -2.86 -9.96
N LYS A 356 17.36 -2.14 -9.01
CA LYS A 356 18.79 -2.21 -8.67
C LYS A 356 19.00 -2.79 -7.27
N SER A 357 19.98 -3.67 -7.16
CA SER A 357 20.47 -4.18 -5.87
C SER A 357 21.94 -3.83 -5.71
N VAL A 358 22.30 -3.28 -4.55
CA VAL A 358 23.68 -2.90 -4.21
C VAL A 358 24.01 -3.37 -2.81
N ARG A 359 25.30 -3.59 -2.55
CA ARG A 359 25.75 -3.87 -1.19
C ARG A 359 25.76 -2.58 -0.37
N ALA A 360 25.41 -2.70 0.89
CA ALA A 360 25.41 -1.64 1.86
C ALA A 360 26.07 -2.07 3.16
N VAL A 361 26.65 -1.11 3.86
CA VAL A 361 27.07 -1.25 5.25
C VAL A 361 26.27 -0.24 6.05
N VAL A 362 25.68 -0.68 7.17
CA VAL A 362 25.08 0.22 8.14
C VAL A 362 26.20 1.02 8.79
N GLU A 363 26.25 2.32 8.56
CA GLU A 363 27.24 3.19 9.20
C GLU A 363 26.81 3.53 10.61
N ASP A 364 25.53 3.82 10.79
CA ASP A 364 24.97 4.23 12.07
C ASP A 364 23.49 3.85 12.20
N VAL A 365 23.06 3.62 13.43
CA VAL A 365 21.66 3.56 13.84
C VAL A 365 21.41 4.84 14.64
N CYS A 366 20.84 5.84 13.98
CA CYS A 366 20.81 7.20 14.53
C CYS A 366 19.78 7.35 15.66
N CYS A 367 18.64 6.69 15.53
CA CYS A 367 17.59 6.70 16.55
C CYS A 367 16.59 5.57 16.31
N ARG A 368 15.92 5.17 17.39
CA ARG A 368 14.74 4.30 17.33
C ARG A 368 13.47 5.15 17.48
N LEU A 369 12.45 4.84 16.69
CA LEU A 369 11.16 5.50 16.73
C LEU A 369 10.19 4.70 17.60
N ASP A 370 9.63 5.34 18.61
CA ASP A 370 8.46 4.80 19.31
C ASP A 370 7.22 4.98 18.43
N VAL A 371 6.71 3.89 17.88
CA VAL A 371 5.54 3.92 16.97
C VAL A 371 4.23 4.30 17.66
N GLU A 372 4.14 4.26 18.98
CA GLU A 372 2.94 4.65 19.74
C GLU A 372 2.91 6.14 20.03
N THR A 373 4.07 6.73 20.36
CA THR A 373 4.16 8.14 20.71
C THR A 373 4.68 9.04 19.59
N LEU A 374 5.35 8.44 18.60
CA LEU A 374 6.16 9.07 17.54
C LEU A 374 7.38 9.85 18.07
N ASP A 375 7.80 9.55 19.29
CA ASP A 375 9.01 10.13 19.87
C ASP A 375 10.26 9.35 19.42
N HIS A 376 11.39 10.04 19.37
CA HIS A 376 12.67 9.47 18.96
C HIS A 376 13.54 9.16 20.19
N ASP A 377 14.06 7.94 20.23
CA ASP A 377 15.09 7.49 21.16
C ASP A 377 16.45 7.60 20.46
N ASP A 378 17.10 8.75 20.63
CA ASP A 378 18.39 9.09 20.01
C ASP A 378 19.59 8.37 20.66
N ASP A 379 19.38 7.70 21.80
CA ASP A 379 20.42 6.92 22.49
C ASP A 379 20.47 5.45 22.01
N ALA A 380 19.53 5.04 21.15
CA ALA A 380 19.45 3.68 20.64
C ALA A 380 20.57 3.36 19.65
N ASP A 381 21.38 2.32 19.92
CA ASP A 381 22.49 1.86 19.08
C ASP A 381 22.16 0.59 18.25
N GLU A 382 20.95 0.07 18.40
CA GLU A 382 20.45 -1.10 17.67
C GLU A 382 18.94 -1.04 17.39
N LEU A 383 18.50 -1.78 16.37
CA LEU A 383 17.08 -2.04 16.12
C LEU A 383 16.79 -3.53 16.31
N GLY A 384 15.87 -3.86 17.22
CA GLY A 384 15.35 -5.21 17.42
C GLY A 384 14.23 -5.57 16.45
N LEU A 385 13.74 -6.82 16.53
CA LEU A 385 12.60 -7.27 15.73
C LEU A 385 11.40 -6.32 15.93
N ASN A 386 10.81 -5.87 14.82
CA ASN A 386 9.69 -4.93 14.76
C ASN A 386 10.01 -3.48 15.17
N ASP A 387 11.26 -3.17 15.54
CA ASP A 387 11.65 -1.79 15.77
C ASP A 387 11.65 -1.01 14.45
N MET A 388 11.30 0.27 14.55
CA MET A 388 11.48 1.24 13.48
C MET A 388 12.54 2.24 13.93
N GLY A 389 13.37 2.72 13.01
CA GLY A 389 14.39 3.70 13.36
C GLY A 389 15.07 4.30 12.14
N THR A 390 15.77 5.40 12.34
CA THR A 390 16.54 6.05 11.28
C THR A 390 17.94 5.44 11.24
N VAL A 391 18.38 5.02 10.06
CA VAL A 391 19.71 4.46 9.82
C VAL A 391 20.42 5.21 8.71
N GLU A 392 21.75 5.23 8.78
CA GLU A 392 22.63 5.68 7.70
C GLU A 392 23.31 4.48 7.04
N LEU A 393 23.17 4.39 5.72
CA LEU A 393 23.70 3.29 4.92
C LEU A 393 24.72 3.82 3.93
N ARG A 394 25.91 3.21 3.90
CA ARG A 394 26.89 3.43 2.85
C ARG A 394 26.86 2.32 1.81
N LEU A 395 26.67 2.73 0.56
CA LEU A 395 26.44 1.87 -0.58
C LEU A 395 27.74 1.61 -1.35
N SER A 396 27.90 0.41 -1.89
CA SER A 396 29.06 0.04 -2.71
C SER A 396 29.05 0.70 -4.10
N SER A 397 27.88 1.08 -4.60
CA SER A 397 27.70 1.79 -5.86
C SER A 397 26.54 2.78 -5.76
N PRO A 398 26.50 3.83 -6.60
CA PRO A 398 25.46 4.85 -6.51
C PRO A 398 24.06 4.26 -6.77
N LEU A 399 23.10 4.60 -5.90
CA LEU A 399 21.67 4.40 -6.12
C LEU A 399 21.02 5.72 -6.47
N VAL A 400 20.00 5.65 -7.31
CA VAL A 400 19.14 6.77 -7.66
C VAL A 400 17.88 6.61 -6.81
N ALA A 401 17.70 7.50 -5.84
CA ALA A 401 16.64 7.41 -4.85
C ALA A 401 15.98 8.79 -4.70
N ASP A 402 14.67 8.77 -4.46
CA ASP A 402 13.90 9.96 -4.08
C ASP A 402 13.55 9.88 -2.60
N PRO A 403 13.31 11.00 -1.91
CA PRO A 403 12.63 10.98 -0.61
C PRO A 403 11.29 10.26 -0.74
N TYR A 404 10.97 9.37 0.20
CA TYR A 404 9.77 8.53 0.14
C TYR A 404 8.47 9.36 0.08
N VAL A 405 8.45 10.51 0.77
CA VAL A 405 7.35 11.47 0.79
C VAL A 405 7.09 12.12 -0.57
N THR A 406 8.13 12.25 -1.41
CA THR A 406 8.01 12.81 -2.77
C THR A 406 7.65 11.72 -3.78
N ASN A 407 8.23 10.53 -3.63
CA ASN A 407 8.01 9.42 -4.54
C ASN A 407 8.13 8.05 -3.85
N ARG A 408 6.99 7.44 -3.53
CA ARG A 408 6.92 6.13 -2.89
C ARG A 408 7.59 5.02 -3.71
N GLY A 409 7.52 5.11 -5.05
CA GLY A 409 8.02 4.06 -5.95
C GLY A 409 9.55 4.00 -6.04
N THR A 410 10.23 5.13 -5.85
CA THR A 410 11.70 5.25 -5.91
C THR A 410 12.34 5.64 -4.58
N GLY A 411 11.54 5.91 -3.54
CA GLY A 411 11.99 6.11 -2.16
C GLY A 411 11.75 4.92 -1.24
N SER A 412 11.15 3.82 -1.71
CA SER A 412 11.06 2.56 -0.95
C SER A 412 12.13 1.57 -1.37
N PHE A 413 12.64 0.82 -0.40
CA PHE A 413 13.60 -0.26 -0.64
C PHE A 413 13.43 -1.38 0.40
N ILE A 414 14.06 -2.52 0.12
CA ILE A 414 14.21 -3.60 1.10
C ILE A 414 15.68 -3.87 1.41
N LEU A 415 15.92 -4.30 2.64
CA LEU A 415 17.20 -4.81 3.12
C LEU A 415 17.19 -6.33 3.08
N ILE A 416 18.25 -6.90 2.53
CA ILE A 416 18.40 -8.34 2.33
C ILE A 416 19.71 -8.78 2.98
N ASP A 417 19.67 -9.84 3.77
CA ASP A 417 20.89 -10.50 4.24
C ASP A 417 21.51 -11.31 3.08
N GLU A 418 22.74 -10.99 2.68
CA GLU A 418 23.42 -11.66 1.55
C GLU A 418 23.74 -13.14 1.82
N SER A 419 23.80 -13.56 3.08
CA SER A 419 24.12 -14.93 3.45
C SER A 419 22.91 -15.86 3.35
N THR A 420 21.72 -15.37 3.70
CA THR A 420 20.47 -16.14 3.73
C THR A 420 19.54 -15.81 2.56
N ASN A 421 19.73 -14.67 1.90
CA ASN A 421 18.80 -14.04 0.96
C ASN A 421 17.42 -13.72 1.58
N HIS A 422 17.32 -13.68 2.91
CA HIS A 422 16.10 -13.26 3.58
C HIS A 422 15.94 -11.74 3.51
N THR A 423 14.71 -11.27 3.36
CA THR A 423 14.38 -9.85 3.56
C THR A 423 14.34 -9.59 5.06
N VAL A 424 15.25 -8.75 5.53
CA VAL A 424 15.47 -8.48 6.95
C VAL A 424 14.96 -7.09 7.37
N GLY A 425 14.62 -6.24 6.41
CA GLY A 425 13.99 -4.96 6.71
C GLY A 425 13.35 -4.30 5.49
N ALA A 426 12.43 -3.37 5.76
CA ALA A 426 11.85 -2.47 4.76
C ALA A 426 12.24 -1.03 5.09
N GLY A 427 12.64 -0.25 4.09
CA GLY A 427 13.17 1.09 4.27
C GLY A 427 12.46 2.14 3.43
N MET A 428 12.37 3.34 4.00
CA MET A 428 11.81 4.55 3.40
C MET A 428 12.90 5.62 3.45
N VAL A 429 13.31 6.11 2.28
CA VAL A 429 14.34 7.14 2.16
C VAL A 429 13.82 8.45 2.74
N ALA A 430 14.64 9.07 3.60
CA ALA A 430 14.31 10.31 4.29
C ALA A 430 14.24 11.52 3.35
#